data_AF-A0AAN7AJB0-F1
#
_entry.id   AF-A0AAN7AJB0-F1
#
_cell.length_a   1.000
_cell.length_b   1.000
_cell.length_c   1.000
_cell.angle_alpha   90.00
_cell.angle_beta   90.00
_cell.angle_gamma   90.00
#
_symmetry.space_group_name_H-M   'P 1'
#
loop_
_entity.id
_entity.type
_entity.pdbx_description
1 polymer ?
#
loop_
_entity_poly.entity_id
_entity_poly.type
_entity_poly.pdbx_seq_one_letter_code
_entity_poly.pdbx_strand_id
1 'polypeptide(L)'
;MPPSPSEDRTEPFLDASGTTNSIQEKNPRRHHAHDILLTPRSTVSQYRSYLPARNLFWHSFPGGIFQRIPTPSENLLCAFHALVLSFAAQHDPSLSPPTLPQLQNILDDLRPIFEAAGMFNSSNLSGDQLAAVFWHWGKEFLPDQRCQLGYISSIPGWEEDEGGVPVLVGTGDIKEGEEVEEDIVRVWVWNDSLWEGGGMGHFEGVKRVDV
;
A
#
# COMPACT_ATOMS: atom_id res chain seq x y z
N MET A 1 -27.44 11.20 -56.98
CA MET A 1 -25.99 10.93 -56.86
C MET A 1 -25.53 11.55 -55.56
N PRO A 2 -25.15 10.75 -54.54
CA PRO A 2 -24.55 11.26 -53.32
C PRO A 2 -23.06 11.57 -53.56
N PRO A 3 -22.47 12.57 -52.89
CA PRO A 3 -21.04 12.84 -53.01
C PRO A 3 -20.21 11.79 -52.24
N SER A 4 -19.07 11.45 -52.83
CA SER A 4 -18.01 10.58 -52.31
C SER A 4 -17.30 11.18 -51.08
N PRO A 5 -16.63 10.34 -50.24
CA PRO A 5 -16.07 10.75 -48.97
C PRO A 5 -14.69 11.41 -49.16
N SER A 6 -14.53 12.63 -48.64
CA SER A 6 -13.24 13.32 -48.57
C SER A 6 -12.64 13.13 -47.17
N GLU A 7 -11.58 12.34 -47.13
CA GLU A 7 -10.36 12.48 -46.33
C GLU A 7 -10.41 13.33 -45.04
N ASP A 8 -10.28 12.60 -43.93
CA ASP A 8 -9.38 12.85 -42.80
C ASP A 8 -8.55 14.15 -42.85
N ARG A 9 -8.81 15.04 -41.88
CA ARG A 9 -7.85 16.03 -41.34
C ARG A 9 -8.41 16.61 -40.04
N THR A 10 -8.20 15.90 -38.95
CA THR A 10 -8.13 16.50 -37.61
C THR A 10 -6.90 17.40 -37.59
N GLU A 11 -7.09 18.70 -37.79
CA GLU A 11 -6.04 19.70 -37.54
C GLU A 11 -5.80 19.78 -36.02
N PRO A 12 -4.59 19.50 -35.53
CA PRO A 12 -4.26 19.74 -34.13
C PRO A 12 -4.13 21.25 -33.87
N PHE A 13 -4.84 21.72 -32.84
CA PHE A 13 -4.65 23.05 -32.28
C PHE A 13 -3.20 23.14 -31.72
N LEU A 14 -2.36 23.91 -32.39
CA LEU A 14 -1.00 24.24 -31.95
C LEU A 14 -1.06 25.32 -30.86
N ASP A 15 -0.52 25.04 -29.68
CA ASP A 15 -0.15 26.11 -28.74
C ASP A 15 1.24 26.69 -29.10
N ALA A 16 1.46 27.94 -28.72
CA ALA A 16 2.60 28.75 -29.11
C ALA A 16 3.92 28.43 -28.37
N SER A 17 4.13 27.19 -27.90
CA SER A 17 5.36 26.78 -27.22
C SER A 17 6.08 25.58 -27.83
N GLY A 18 5.54 24.95 -28.89
CA GLY A 18 6.28 23.99 -29.71
C GLY A 18 6.89 22.80 -28.96
N THR A 19 6.40 22.51 -27.75
CA THR A 19 6.88 21.40 -26.93
C THR A 19 5.70 20.52 -26.61
N THR A 20 5.51 19.46 -27.39
CA THR A 20 4.68 18.33 -26.97
C THR A 20 5.30 17.77 -25.70
N ASN A 21 4.76 18.14 -24.53
CA ASN A 21 4.90 17.32 -23.33
C ASN A 21 4.12 16.02 -23.58
N SER A 22 4.72 15.12 -24.36
CA SER A 22 4.43 13.71 -24.21
C SER A 22 4.79 13.38 -22.77
N ILE A 23 3.77 13.33 -21.90
CA ILE A 23 3.86 12.51 -20.71
C ILE A 23 4.16 11.13 -21.26
N GLN A 24 5.45 10.77 -21.35
CA GLN A 24 5.85 9.39 -21.50
C GLN A 24 5.14 8.69 -20.35
N GLU A 25 4.14 7.89 -20.66
CA GLU A 25 3.68 6.82 -19.78
C GLU A 25 4.94 6.01 -19.49
N LYS A 26 5.63 6.37 -18.41
CA LYS A 26 6.73 5.58 -17.87
C LYS A 26 6.10 4.22 -17.64
N ASN A 27 6.51 3.26 -18.46
CA ASN A 27 6.15 1.86 -18.28
C ASN A 27 6.31 1.57 -16.79
N PRO A 28 5.23 1.24 -16.08
CA PRO A 28 5.27 1.29 -14.64
C PRO A 28 6.37 0.35 -14.14
N ARG A 29 7.32 0.91 -13.38
CA ARG A 29 8.47 0.14 -12.90
C ARG A 29 7.97 -1.03 -12.06
N ARG A 30 8.42 -2.24 -12.42
CA ARG A 30 8.24 -3.43 -11.60
C ARG A 30 9.24 -3.34 -10.44
N HIS A 31 8.78 -3.64 -9.24
CA HIS A 31 9.59 -3.69 -8.03
C HIS A 31 9.64 -5.13 -7.52
N HIS A 32 10.72 -5.46 -6.84
CA HIS A 32 10.94 -6.79 -6.26
C HIS A 32 11.11 -6.66 -4.76
N ALA A 33 10.35 -7.41 -3.98
CA ALA A 33 10.60 -7.50 -2.54
C ALA A 33 11.87 -8.33 -2.29
N HIS A 34 12.63 -7.94 -1.27
CA HIS A 34 13.83 -8.66 -0.87
C HIS A 34 13.45 -9.92 -0.12
N ASP A 35 13.86 -11.06 -0.68
CA ASP A 35 13.79 -12.32 0.05
C ASP A 35 15.03 -12.45 0.95
N ILE A 36 14.92 -11.93 2.17
CA ILE A 36 15.98 -12.09 3.15
C ILE A 36 15.95 -13.52 3.72
N LEU A 37 16.64 -14.45 3.06
CA LEU A 37 16.94 -15.76 3.62
C LEU A 37 18.09 -15.61 4.62
N LEU A 38 17.77 -15.27 5.87
CA LEU A 38 18.76 -15.16 6.94
C LEU A 38 19.36 -16.54 7.28
N THR A 39 20.65 -16.57 7.63
CA THR A 39 21.34 -17.80 8.02
C THR A 39 20.72 -18.42 9.29
N PRO A 40 20.71 -19.77 9.44
CA PRO A 40 19.96 -20.50 10.48
C PRO A 40 20.29 -20.19 11.95
N ARG A 41 21.23 -19.26 12.22
CA ARG A 41 21.75 -18.93 13.55
C ARG A 41 21.19 -17.62 14.13
N SER A 42 20.38 -16.86 13.40
CA SER A 42 19.81 -15.61 13.95
C SER A 42 18.60 -15.90 14.85
N THR A 43 18.77 -15.78 16.16
CA THR A 43 17.72 -15.92 17.19
C THR A 43 16.92 -14.62 17.44
N VAL A 44 16.96 -13.67 16.51
CA VAL A 44 16.42 -12.33 16.73
C VAL A 44 14.89 -12.37 16.69
N SER A 45 14.21 -11.72 17.63
CA SER A 45 12.72 -11.63 17.65
C SER A 45 12.13 -11.19 16.31
N GLN A 46 12.86 -10.33 15.59
CA GLN A 46 12.55 -9.86 14.23
C GLN A 46 12.35 -11.02 13.23
N TYR A 47 13.00 -12.17 13.43
CA TYR A 47 12.88 -13.37 12.57
C TYR A 47 11.51 -14.05 12.67
N ARG A 48 10.95 -14.13 13.88
CA ARG A 48 9.66 -14.81 14.12
C ARG A 48 8.51 -14.03 13.50
N SER A 49 8.59 -12.71 13.51
CA SER A 49 7.59 -11.83 12.88
C SER A 49 7.77 -11.74 11.36
N TYR A 50 9.00 -11.89 10.85
CA TYR A 50 9.28 -11.82 9.41
C TYR A 50 8.80 -13.04 8.62
N LEU A 51 8.98 -14.27 9.13
CA LEU A 51 8.62 -15.49 8.36
C LEU A 51 7.14 -15.53 7.93
N PRO A 52 6.16 -15.24 8.80
CA PRO A 52 4.77 -15.14 8.39
C PRO A 52 4.54 -14.03 7.36
N ALA A 53 5.11 -12.84 7.58
CA ALA A 53 4.99 -11.70 6.68
C ALA A 53 5.51 -12.06 5.28
N ARG A 54 6.69 -12.69 5.21
CA ARG A 54 7.28 -13.21 3.97
C ARG A 54 6.35 -14.20 3.29
N ASN A 55 5.90 -15.25 3.97
CA ASN A 55 5.09 -16.29 3.33
C ASN A 55 3.78 -15.72 2.77
N LEU A 56 3.08 -14.89 3.54
CA LEU A 56 1.84 -14.25 3.12
C LEU A 56 2.06 -13.24 1.99
N PHE A 57 3.18 -12.50 2.02
CA PHE A 57 3.54 -11.59 0.94
C PHE A 57 3.79 -12.35 -0.37
N TRP A 58 4.59 -13.41 -0.35
CA TRP A 58 4.89 -14.19 -1.56
C TRP A 58 3.68 -14.97 -2.08
N HIS A 59 2.77 -15.37 -1.20
CA HIS A 59 1.45 -15.86 -1.62
C HIS A 59 0.66 -14.76 -2.34
N SER A 60 0.71 -13.54 -1.79
CA SER A 60 0.01 -12.38 -2.34
C SER A 60 0.67 -11.82 -3.62
N PHE A 61 1.97 -11.99 -3.80
CA PHE A 61 2.76 -11.45 -4.91
C PHE A 61 3.75 -12.52 -5.37
N PRO A 62 3.33 -13.43 -6.27
CA PRO A 62 4.20 -14.49 -6.76
C PRO A 62 5.51 -13.94 -7.33
N GLY A 63 6.63 -14.56 -6.93
CA GLY A 63 7.97 -14.08 -7.31
C GLY A 63 8.42 -12.80 -6.59
N GLY A 64 7.64 -12.30 -5.63
CA GLY A 64 7.91 -11.06 -4.90
C GLY A 64 7.75 -9.82 -5.78
N ILE A 65 7.06 -9.91 -6.91
CA ILE A 65 6.95 -8.85 -7.91
C ILE A 65 5.69 -8.03 -7.66
N PHE A 66 5.85 -6.70 -7.59
CA PHE A 66 4.75 -5.78 -7.43
C PHE A 66 5.00 -4.47 -8.16
N GLN A 67 3.95 -3.65 -8.29
CA GLN A 67 4.04 -2.31 -8.82
C GLN A 67 3.60 -1.31 -7.74
N ARG A 68 4.39 -0.25 -7.55
CA ARG A 68 4.03 0.90 -6.71
C ARG A 68 3.01 1.79 -7.44
N ILE A 69 2.00 2.25 -6.70
CA ILE A 69 0.98 3.19 -7.16
C ILE A 69 1.23 4.49 -6.41
N PRO A 70 1.74 5.55 -7.09
CA PRO A 70 2.02 6.83 -6.44
C PRO A 70 0.77 7.38 -5.76
N THR A 71 0.95 7.92 -4.55
CA THR A 71 -0.12 8.59 -3.81
C THR A 71 0.01 10.11 -3.94
N PRO A 72 -1.11 10.85 -3.88
CA PRO A 72 -1.06 12.29 -3.74
C PRO A 72 -0.32 12.69 -2.46
N SER A 73 0.45 13.78 -2.53
CA SER A 73 1.12 14.39 -1.37
C SER A 73 0.22 15.33 -0.57
N GLU A 74 -1.04 15.47 -0.97
CA GLU A 74 -2.01 16.39 -0.36
C GLU A 74 -2.26 16.07 1.12
N ASN A 75 -2.14 17.10 1.96
CA ASN A 75 -2.44 17.04 3.40
C ASN A 75 -1.76 15.91 4.18
N LEU A 76 -0.66 15.35 3.64
CA LEU A 76 0.05 14.21 4.22
C LEU A 76 -0.85 12.99 4.48
N LEU A 77 -1.87 12.79 3.63
CA LEU A 77 -2.80 11.65 3.69
C LEU A 77 -2.35 10.46 2.82
N CYS A 78 -1.07 10.41 2.45
CA CYS A 78 -0.51 9.36 1.59
C CYS A 78 -0.79 7.95 2.12
N ALA A 79 -0.80 7.75 3.45
CA ALA A 79 -1.16 6.50 4.11
C ALA A 79 -2.58 6.02 3.76
N PHE A 80 -3.56 6.91 3.79
CA PHE A 80 -4.94 6.57 3.43
C PHE A 80 -5.09 6.35 1.94
N HIS A 81 -4.48 7.20 1.11
CA HIS A 81 -4.49 6.97 -0.34
C HIS A 81 -3.86 5.64 -0.72
N ALA A 82 -2.74 5.27 -0.09
CA ALA A 82 -2.08 3.99 -0.30
C ALA A 82 -3.02 2.83 0.05
N LEU A 83 -3.69 2.88 1.20
CA LEU A 83 -4.65 1.86 1.62
C LEU A 83 -5.80 1.71 0.60
N VAL A 84 -6.42 2.81 0.19
CA VAL A 84 -7.53 2.81 -0.78
C VAL A 84 -7.09 2.22 -2.12
N LEU A 85 -5.97 2.71 -2.66
CA LEU A 85 -5.43 2.28 -3.95
C LEU A 85 -4.98 0.82 -3.93
N SER A 86 -4.30 0.40 -2.87
CA SER A 86 -3.89 -0.99 -2.67
C SER A 86 -5.08 -1.92 -2.55
N PHE A 87 -6.08 -1.56 -1.74
CA PHE A 87 -7.28 -2.38 -1.56
C PHE A 87 -7.97 -2.63 -2.90
N ALA A 88 -8.23 -1.55 -3.65
CA ALA A 88 -8.89 -1.62 -4.95
C ALA A 88 -8.10 -2.44 -5.99
N ALA A 89 -6.78 -2.53 -5.84
CA ALA A 89 -5.91 -3.24 -6.78
C ALA A 89 -5.56 -4.68 -6.37
N GLN A 90 -5.85 -5.08 -5.12
CA GLN A 90 -5.48 -6.40 -4.57
C GLN A 90 -6.68 -7.31 -4.34
N HIS A 91 -7.89 -6.75 -4.25
CA HIS A 91 -9.11 -7.49 -3.90
C HIS A 91 -10.14 -7.49 -5.03
N ASP A 92 -11.12 -8.39 -4.90
CA ASP A 92 -12.22 -8.52 -5.85
C ASP A 92 -13.01 -7.19 -5.96
N PRO A 93 -13.37 -6.73 -7.17
CA PRO A 93 -14.12 -5.48 -7.37
C PRO A 93 -15.49 -5.43 -6.67
N SER A 94 -16.05 -6.56 -6.25
CA SER A 94 -17.26 -6.62 -5.42
C SER A 94 -17.04 -6.12 -4.00
N LEU A 95 -15.81 -6.13 -3.49
CA LEU A 95 -15.43 -5.50 -2.24
C LEU A 95 -15.18 -4.01 -2.48
N SER A 96 -16.02 -3.17 -1.88
CA SER A 96 -15.84 -1.73 -1.97
C SER A 96 -14.65 -1.29 -1.12
N PRO A 97 -13.68 -0.54 -1.68
CA PRO A 97 -12.57 -0.03 -0.91
C PRO A 97 -13.04 1.01 0.12
N PRO A 98 -12.25 1.24 1.19
CA PRO A 98 -12.52 2.34 2.11
C PRO A 98 -12.54 3.68 1.38
N THR A 99 -13.30 4.63 1.90
CA THR A 99 -13.27 6.02 1.45
C THR A 99 -12.43 6.88 2.39
N LEU A 100 -11.83 7.96 1.89
CA LEU A 100 -11.07 8.89 2.72
C LEU A 100 -11.88 9.43 3.92
N PRO A 101 -13.15 9.85 3.78
CA PRO A 101 -13.93 10.30 4.92
C PRO A 101 -14.15 9.21 5.98
N GLN A 102 -14.37 7.96 5.58
CA GLN A 102 -14.49 6.85 6.53
C GLN A 102 -13.19 6.67 7.33
N LEU A 103 -12.04 6.64 6.65
CA LEU A 103 -10.74 6.45 7.30
C LEU A 103 -10.39 7.62 8.23
N GLN A 104 -10.74 8.86 7.85
CA GLN A 104 -10.53 10.04 8.69
C GLN A 104 -11.44 10.02 9.93
N ASN A 105 -12.72 9.69 9.78
CA ASN A 105 -13.64 9.58 10.92
C ASN A 105 -13.15 8.52 11.92
N ILE A 106 -12.70 7.36 11.43
CA ILE A 106 -12.13 6.32 12.29
C ILE A 106 -10.86 6.81 12.99
N LEU A 107 -9.96 7.49 12.29
CA LEU A 107 -8.76 8.08 12.91
C LEU A 107 -9.14 9.06 14.02
N ASP A 108 -10.16 9.89 13.82
CA ASP A 108 -10.65 10.84 14.82
C ASP A 108 -11.21 10.12 16.05
N ASP A 109 -11.97 9.04 15.87
CA ASP A 109 -12.47 8.21 16.96
C ASP A 109 -11.35 7.51 17.74
N LEU A 110 -10.27 7.11 17.05
CA LEU A 110 -9.11 6.45 17.66
C LEU A 110 -8.08 7.41 18.25
N ARG A 111 -8.23 8.72 18.00
CA ARG A 111 -7.25 9.74 18.43
C ARG A 111 -6.94 9.68 19.92
N PRO A 112 -7.90 9.56 20.86
CA PRO A 112 -7.57 9.46 22.27
C PRO A 112 -6.71 8.24 22.64
N ILE A 113 -6.87 7.13 21.90
CA ILE A 113 -6.10 5.90 22.10
C ILE A 113 -4.67 6.09 21.60
N PHE A 114 -4.51 6.69 20.42
CA PHE A 114 -3.19 6.98 19.85
C PHE A 114 -2.42 7.99 20.70
N GLU A 115 -3.07 9.06 21.16
CA GLU A 115 -2.46 10.05 22.05
C GLU A 115 -2.01 9.42 23.37
N ALA A 116 -2.81 8.51 23.95
CA ALA A 116 -2.42 7.77 25.15
C ALA A 116 -1.21 6.84 24.92
N ALA A 117 -0.97 6.41 23.69
CA ALA A 117 0.18 5.63 23.27
C ALA A 117 1.38 6.49 22.79
N GLY A 118 1.29 7.82 22.88
CA GLY A 118 2.34 8.75 22.45
C GLY A 118 2.39 9.01 20.93
N MET A 119 1.36 8.61 20.19
CA MET A 119 1.22 8.83 18.74
C MET A 119 0.26 10.01 18.48
N PHE A 120 0.81 11.21 18.32
CA PHE A 120 0.03 12.46 18.19
C PHE A 120 -0.27 12.87 16.74
N ASN A 121 0.19 12.08 15.78
CA ASN A 121 0.06 12.40 14.36
C ASN A 121 -1.41 12.29 13.92
N SER A 122 -1.99 13.40 13.45
CA SER A 122 -3.31 13.47 12.82
C SER A 122 -3.27 13.38 11.29
N SER A 123 -2.06 13.43 10.73
CA SER A 123 -1.68 13.20 9.33
C SER A 123 -0.24 12.67 9.32
N ASN A 124 0.27 12.13 8.21
CA ASN A 124 1.56 11.44 8.18
C ASN A 124 1.63 10.26 9.18
N LEU A 125 0.71 9.32 9.02
CA LEU A 125 0.51 8.21 9.96
C LEU A 125 1.69 7.23 9.99
N SER A 126 1.91 6.58 11.14
CA SER A 126 2.74 5.38 11.19
C SER A 126 2.03 4.17 10.57
N GLY A 127 2.79 3.11 10.28
CA GLY A 127 2.21 1.82 9.87
C GLY A 127 1.23 1.26 10.92
N ASP A 128 1.52 1.44 12.21
CA ASP A 128 0.65 0.98 13.30
C ASP A 128 -0.68 1.76 13.36
N GLN A 129 -0.63 3.09 13.19
CA GLN A 129 -1.84 3.92 13.13
C GLN A 129 -2.70 3.53 11.91
N LEU A 130 -2.08 3.33 10.74
CA LEU A 130 -2.79 2.89 9.53
C LEU A 130 -3.40 1.50 9.71
N ALA A 131 -2.69 0.56 10.32
CA ALA A 131 -3.18 -0.79 10.58
C ALA A 131 -4.39 -0.79 11.53
N ALA A 132 -4.33 0.01 12.60
CA ALA A 132 -5.44 0.17 13.52
C ALA A 132 -6.67 0.79 12.86
N VAL A 133 -6.49 1.84 12.04
CA VAL A 133 -7.59 2.44 11.27
C VAL A 133 -8.21 1.41 10.31
N PHE A 134 -7.39 0.65 9.58
CA PHE A 134 -7.88 -0.38 8.65
C PHE A 134 -8.63 -1.50 9.38
N TRP A 135 -8.12 -1.94 10.53
CA TRP A 135 -8.80 -2.93 11.37
C TRP A 135 -10.18 -2.44 11.83
N HIS A 136 -10.27 -1.22 12.34
CA HIS A 136 -11.55 -0.63 12.76
C HIS A 136 -12.52 -0.45 11.59
N TRP A 137 -12.03 -0.03 10.42
CA TRP A 137 -12.84 0.05 9.21
C TRP A 137 -13.42 -1.32 8.83
N GLY A 138 -12.60 -2.38 8.86
CA GLY A 138 -13.05 -3.74 8.61
C GLY A 138 -14.20 -4.15 9.52
N LYS A 139 -14.13 -3.84 10.82
CA LYS A 139 -15.19 -4.17 11.77
C LYS A 139 -16.53 -3.48 11.48
N GLU A 140 -16.49 -2.28 10.93
CA GLU A 140 -17.70 -1.50 10.63
C GLU A 140 -18.30 -1.88 9.27
N PHE A 141 -17.45 -2.11 8.25
CA PHE A 141 -17.88 -2.23 6.86
C PHE A 141 -17.75 -3.65 6.27
N LEU A 142 -17.02 -4.54 6.93
CA LEU A 142 -16.80 -5.94 6.55
C LEU A 142 -16.99 -6.87 7.78
N PRO A 143 -18.18 -6.94 8.39
CA PRO A 143 -18.38 -7.57 9.70
C PRO A 143 -18.07 -9.07 9.75
N ASP A 144 -18.10 -9.76 8.60
CA ASP A 144 -17.78 -11.18 8.48
C ASP A 144 -16.30 -11.42 8.11
N GLN A 145 -15.47 -10.38 8.14
CA GLN A 145 -14.06 -10.42 7.76
C GLN A 145 -13.19 -9.71 8.80
N ARG A 146 -11.96 -10.16 8.94
CA ARG A 146 -10.93 -9.52 9.76
C ARG A 146 -9.95 -8.81 8.83
N CYS A 147 -9.62 -7.56 9.13
CA CYS A 147 -8.72 -6.76 8.29
C CYS A 147 -7.30 -6.75 8.87
N GLN A 148 -6.30 -6.96 8.02
CA GLN A 148 -4.89 -6.90 8.38
C GLN A 148 -4.07 -6.08 7.38
N LEU A 149 -3.21 -5.20 7.90
CA LEU A 149 -2.26 -4.46 7.09
C LEU A 149 -0.92 -5.17 7.05
N GLY A 150 -0.36 -5.32 5.85
CA GLY A 150 1.07 -5.53 5.64
C GLY A 150 1.68 -4.33 4.94
N TYR A 151 2.97 -4.08 5.15
CA TYR A 151 3.71 -3.08 4.38
C TYR A 151 5.06 -3.58 3.93
N ILE A 152 5.50 -3.11 2.77
CA ILE A 152 6.86 -3.33 2.27
C ILE A 152 7.70 -2.14 2.72
N SER A 153 8.62 -2.39 3.65
CA SER A 153 9.53 -1.38 4.19
C SER A 153 10.78 -1.26 3.35
N SER A 154 11.20 -0.03 3.04
CA SER A 154 12.59 0.21 2.65
C SER A 154 13.53 -0.20 3.80
N ILE A 155 14.75 -0.65 3.49
CA ILE A 155 15.79 -0.88 4.50
C ILE A 155 16.74 0.33 4.46
N PRO A 156 16.91 1.08 5.55
CA PRO A 156 17.91 2.14 5.61
C PRO A 156 19.31 1.62 5.27
N GLY A 157 19.97 2.23 4.28
CA GLY A 157 21.31 1.84 3.83
C GLY A 157 21.35 0.83 2.68
N TRP A 158 20.20 0.39 2.17
CA TRP A 158 20.06 -0.30 0.88
C TRP A 158 19.52 0.74 -0.11
N GLU A 159 20.12 0.86 -1.31
CA GLU A 159 19.81 1.94 -2.25
C GLU A 159 18.29 2.03 -2.54
N GLU A 160 17.77 3.25 -2.70
CA GLU A 160 16.34 3.58 -2.86
C GLU A 160 15.63 2.83 -4.02
N ASP A 161 16.40 2.23 -4.93
CA ASP A 161 15.94 1.55 -6.14
C ASP A 161 15.80 0.02 -5.99
N GLU A 162 16.30 -0.57 -4.91
CA GLU A 162 16.30 -2.03 -4.72
C GLU A 162 15.34 -2.42 -3.60
N GLY A 163 14.08 -2.69 -3.95
CA GLY A 163 13.18 -3.53 -3.18
C GLY A 163 12.91 -3.17 -1.71
N GLY A 164 12.04 -3.93 -1.06
CA GLY A 164 11.79 -3.76 0.37
C GLY A 164 11.40 -5.05 1.04
N VAL A 165 11.30 -5.02 2.36
CA VAL A 165 11.05 -6.20 3.20
C VAL A 165 9.58 -6.18 3.61
N PRO A 166 8.81 -7.27 3.39
CA PRO A 166 7.46 -7.33 3.90
C PRO A 166 7.45 -7.42 5.42
N VAL A 167 6.60 -6.59 6.00
CA VAL A 167 6.28 -6.54 7.42
C VAL A 167 4.78 -6.73 7.54
N LEU A 168 4.36 -7.52 8.54
CA LEU A 168 2.96 -7.73 8.85
C LEU A 168 2.65 -7.10 10.19
N VAL A 169 1.58 -6.32 10.26
CA VAL A 169 1.15 -5.66 11.50
C VAL A 169 0.11 -6.54 12.19
N GLY A 170 0.33 -6.83 13.47
CA GLY A 170 -0.65 -7.49 14.32
C GLY A 170 -1.80 -6.56 14.68
N THR A 171 -3.01 -7.08 14.80
CA THR A 171 -4.19 -6.33 15.26
C THR A 171 -4.86 -7.05 16.43
N GLY A 172 -5.92 -6.47 17.01
CA GLY A 172 -6.62 -7.08 18.15
C GLY A 172 -7.17 -8.49 17.87
N ASP A 173 -7.56 -8.75 16.63
CA ASP A 173 -8.26 -9.98 16.23
C ASP A 173 -7.38 -10.94 15.38
N ILE A 174 -6.16 -10.52 15.03
CA ILE A 174 -5.21 -11.30 14.22
C ILE A 174 -3.83 -11.18 14.84
N LYS A 175 -3.32 -12.31 15.34
CA LYS A 175 -1.96 -12.37 15.90
C LYS A 175 -0.93 -12.55 14.79
N GLU A 176 0.29 -12.09 15.04
CA GLU A 176 1.44 -12.42 14.17
C GLU A 176 1.56 -13.94 14.02
N GLY A 177 1.60 -14.42 12.77
CA GLY A 177 1.72 -15.84 12.46
C GLY A 177 0.41 -16.59 12.25
N GLU A 178 -0.74 -15.93 12.32
CA GLU A 178 -2.01 -16.57 11.94
C GLU A 178 -2.11 -16.73 10.42
N GLU A 179 -2.27 -17.97 9.96
CA GLU A 179 -2.27 -18.36 8.54
C GLU A 179 -3.67 -18.55 7.94
N VAL A 180 -4.75 -18.40 8.72
CA VAL A 180 -6.11 -18.66 8.24
C VAL A 180 -6.55 -17.54 7.30
N GLU A 181 -6.55 -17.81 5.99
CA GLU A 181 -6.84 -16.80 4.96
C GLU A 181 -8.34 -16.62 4.67
N GLU A 182 -9.20 -17.59 5.04
CA GLU A 182 -10.59 -17.63 4.56
C GLU A 182 -11.47 -16.48 5.04
N ASP A 183 -11.09 -15.79 6.13
CA ASP A 183 -11.80 -14.65 6.69
C ASP A 183 -10.92 -13.40 6.87
N ILE A 184 -9.71 -13.38 6.31
CA ILE A 184 -8.79 -12.25 6.46
C ILE A 184 -8.65 -11.47 5.16
N VAL A 185 -9.14 -10.22 5.17
CA VAL A 185 -8.86 -9.23 4.12
C VAL A 185 -7.53 -8.55 4.44
N ARG A 186 -6.49 -8.95 3.69
CA ARG A 186 -5.13 -8.46 3.87
C ARG A 186 -4.72 -7.51 2.75
N VAL A 187 -4.34 -6.28 3.13
CA VAL A 187 -3.86 -5.27 2.19
C VAL A 187 -2.38 -5.01 2.41
N TRP A 188 -1.62 -4.95 1.31
CA TRP A 188 -0.21 -4.59 1.31
C TRP A 188 -0.01 -3.16 0.80
N VAL A 189 0.84 -2.37 1.46
CA VAL A 189 1.21 -1.00 1.02
C VAL A 189 2.73 -0.85 0.98
N TRP A 190 3.25 0.05 0.15
CA TRP A 190 4.66 0.41 0.20
C TRP A 190 4.86 1.52 1.23
N ASN A 191 5.96 1.45 1.97
CA ASN A 191 6.35 2.47 2.94
C ASN A 191 7.86 2.71 2.86
N ASP A 192 8.26 3.91 2.47
CA ASP A 192 9.68 4.25 2.31
C ASP A 192 10.43 4.59 3.60
N SER A 193 9.75 4.57 4.76
CA SER A 193 10.29 4.51 6.13
C SER A 193 11.71 5.08 6.30
N LEU A 194 11.88 6.38 6.06
CA LEU A 194 13.16 7.06 6.31
C LEU A 194 13.32 7.53 7.77
N TRP A 195 12.40 7.22 8.69
CA TRP A 195 12.49 7.69 10.09
C TRP A 195 12.51 6.56 11.13
N GLU A 196 13.48 6.65 12.05
CA GLU A 196 13.65 5.85 13.27
C GLU A 196 12.41 5.96 14.19
N GLY A 197 11.37 5.15 13.96
CA GLY A 197 10.15 5.24 14.77
C GLY A 197 9.01 4.28 14.46
N GLY A 198 9.27 3.15 13.79
CA GLY A 198 8.22 2.14 13.52
C GLY A 198 7.47 2.32 12.21
N GLY A 199 8.13 2.84 11.16
CA GLY A 199 7.55 2.92 9.82
C GLY A 199 6.69 4.16 9.59
N MET A 200 7.12 5.32 10.09
CA MET A 200 6.62 6.61 9.61
C MET A 200 7.38 7.00 8.34
N GLY A 201 6.66 7.31 7.28
CA GLY A 201 7.24 7.58 5.96
C GLY A 201 6.17 7.91 4.91
N HIS A 202 6.60 8.06 3.67
CA HIS A 202 5.70 8.17 2.55
C HIS A 202 5.16 6.79 2.16
N PHE A 203 3.84 6.73 2.06
CA PHE A 203 3.14 5.51 1.66
C PHE A 203 2.73 5.56 0.20
N GLU A 204 2.85 4.44 -0.47
CA GLU A 204 2.32 4.23 -1.81
C GLU A 204 1.45 2.99 -1.88
N GLY A 205 0.49 3.01 -2.81
CA GLY A 205 -0.29 1.82 -3.10
C GLY A 205 0.59 0.75 -3.73
N VAL A 206 0.13 -0.50 -3.68
CA VAL A 206 0.80 -1.64 -4.25
C VAL A 206 -0.23 -2.46 -5.03
N LYS A 207 0.15 -2.94 -6.21
CA LYS A 207 -0.66 -3.89 -6.96
C LYS A 207 0.14 -5.05 -7.50
N ARG A 208 -0.58 -6.15 -7.71
CA ARG A 208 -0.05 -7.33 -8.40
C ARG A 208 0.31 -6.97 -9.84
N VAL A 209 1.34 -7.61 -10.34
CA VAL A 209 1.73 -7.57 -11.75
C VAL A 209 1.41 -8.94 -12.31
N ASP A 210 0.66 -8.99 -13.42
CA ASP A 210 0.42 -10.26 -14.11
C ASP A 210 1.77 -10.81 -14.61
N VAL A 211 2.07 -12.07 -14.23
CA VAL A 211 3.29 -12.80 -14.60
C VAL A 211 3.01 -13.74 -15.75
#